data_AF-A0A971NLK1-F1
#
_entry.id   AF-A0A971NLK1-F1
#
_cell.length_a   1.000
_cell.length_b   1.000
_cell.length_c   1.000
_cell.angle_alpha   90.00
_cell.angle_beta   90.00
_cell.angle_gamma   90.00
#
_symmetry.space_group_name_H-M   'P 1'
#
loop_
_entity.id
_entity.type
_entity.pdbx_description
1 polymer ?
#
loop_
_entity_poly.entity_id
_entity_poly.type
_entity_poly.pdbx_seq_one_letter_code
_entity_poly.pdbx_strand_id
1 'polypeptide(L)' 'MKEMKGYVDDKGCLTLVGPCKEMDINGGYNVYPLEIVNIPAQHPAVSIAAVIGVPDDIEGEVGWAFLMKKTGSGT' A
#
# COMPACT_ATOMS: atom_id res chain seq x y z
N MET A 1 -13.57 9.09 -9.73
CA MET A 1 -14.51 8.81 -8.61
C MET A 1 -13.93 7.64 -7.82
N LYS A 2 -13.53 7.83 -6.56
CA LYS A 2 -12.79 6.83 -5.78
C LYS A 2 -13.78 6.06 -4.90
N GLU A 3 -13.86 4.73 -5.06
CA GLU A 3 -14.79 3.87 -4.32
C GLU A 3 -14.14 3.37 -3.01
N MET A 4 -14.89 3.36 -1.90
CA MET A 4 -14.45 2.86 -0.59
C MET A 4 -15.36 1.74 -0.10
N LYS A 5 -14.77 0.70 0.51
CA LYS A 5 -15.52 -0.38 1.16
C LYS A 5 -15.90 0.02 2.58
N GLY A 6 -17.16 -0.22 2.92
CA GLY A 6 -17.68 -0.07 4.27
C GLY A 6 -18.86 -1.00 4.49
N TYR A 7 -19.15 -1.31 5.74
CA TYR A 7 -20.39 -1.99 6.14
C TYR A 7 -21.14 -1.12 7.13
N VAL A 8 -22.47 -1.25 7.10
CA VAL A 8 -23.39 -0.55 7.99
C VAL A 8 -23.95 -1.57 8.96
N ASP A 9 -23.88 -1.26 10.25
CA ASP A 9 -24.47 -2.10 11.29
C ASP A 9 -25.98 -1.86 11.48
N ASP A 10 -26.62 -2.70 12.28
CA ASP A 10 -28.07 -2.62 12.57
C ASP A 10 -28.48 -1.33 13.31
N LYS A 11 -27.51 -0.53 13.77
CA LYS A 11 -27.72 0.77 14.42
C LYS A 11 -27.51 1.94 13.45
N GLY A 12 -27.21 1.65 12.19
CA GLY A 12 -26.99 2.65 11.14
C GLY A 12 -25.60 3.28 11.17
N CYS A 13 -24.65 2.72 11.92
CA CYS A 13 -23.28 3.21 11.94
C CYS A 13 -22.47 2.63 10.78
N LEU A 14 -21.92 3.52 9.94
CA LEU A 14 -21.03 3.16 8.83
C LEU A 14 -19.60 3.01 9.33
N THR A 15 -19.02 1.82 9.14
CA THR A 15 -17.58 1.58 9.38
C THR A 15 -16.86 1.47 8.05
N LEU A 16 -15.88 2.36 7.82
CA LEU A 16 -15.02 2.34 6.62
C LEU A 16 -13.88 1.34 6.82
N VAL A 17 -13.73 0.40 5.90
CA VAL A 17 -12.77 -0.71 6.00
C VAL A 17 -11.53 -0.48 5.12
N GLY A 18 -11.60 0.48 4.18
CA GLY A 18 -10.49 0.84 3.31
C GLY A 18 -10.90 1.08 1.87
N PRO A 19 -9.94 1.33 0.96
CA PRO A 19 -10.23 1.50 -0.47
C PRO A 19 -10.87 0.24 -1.07
N CYS A 20 -11.82 0.42 -1.99
CA CYS A 20 -12.52 -0.70 -2.62
C CYS A 20 -11.63 -1.47 -3.62
N LYS A 21 -10.64 -0.78 -4.20
CA LYS A 21 -9.60 -1.34 -5.07
C LYS A 21 -8.22 -0.98 -4.51
N GLU A 22 -7.44 -2.01 -4.19
CA GLU A 22 -6.02 -1.92 -3.80
C GLU A 22 -5.13 -1.99 -5.05
N MET A 23 -5.39 -1.15 -6.04
CA MET A 23 -4.74 -1.23 -7.34
C MET A 23 -4.19 0.13 -7.73
N ASP A 24 -2.86 0.22 -7.76
CA ASP A 24 -2.13 1.37 -8.32
C ASP A 24 -1.87 1.06 -9.80
N ILE A 25 -1.93 2.08 -10.68
CA ILE A 25 -1.67 1.92 -12.12
C ILE A 25 -0.27 2.45 -12.41
N ASN A 26 0.71 1.56 -12.49
CA ASN A 26 2.08 1.94 -12.85
C ASN A 26 2.33 1.65 -14.33
N GLY A 27 2.51 2.69 -15.15
CA GLY A 27 2.83 2.53 -16.57
C GLY A 27 1.77 1.81 -17.39
N GLY A 28 0.52 1.78 -16.91
CA GLY A 28 -0.57 0.99 -17.50
C GLY A 28 -0.68 -0.45 -17.01
N TYR A 29 0.11 -0.85 -16.00
CA TYR A 29 0.01 -2.15 -15.34
C TYR A 29 -0.70 -2.05 -13.99
N ASN A 30 -1.53 -3.05 -13.70
CA ASN A 30 -2.22 -3.17 -12.41
C ASN A 30 -1.23 -3.70 -11.37
N VAL A 31 -0.85 -2.85 -10.43
CA VAL A 31 0.08 -3.17 -9.35
C VAL A 31 -0.67 -3.25 -8.03
N TYR A 32 -0.49 -4.34 -7.29
CA TYR A 32 -1.07 -4.56 -5.97
C TYR A 32 -0.03 -4.26 -4.89
N PRO A 33 -0.16 -3.16 -4.12
CA PRO A 33 0.86 -2.74 -3.16
C PRO A 33 1.18 -3.79 -2.11
N LEU A 34 0.21 -4.62 -1.72
CA LEU A 34 0.39 -5.67 -0.73
C LEU A 34 1.44 -6.71 -1.15
N GLU A 35 1.50 -7.06 -2.43
CA GLU A 35 2.52 -7.98 -2.95
C GLU A 35 3.91 -7.35 -2.86
N ILE A 36 4.02 -6.06 -3.18
CA ILE A 36 5.27 -5.31 -3.13
C ILE A 36 5.73 -5.09 -1.69
N VAL A 37 4.84 -4.91 -0.72
CA VAL A 37 5.17 -4.75 0.71
C VAL A 37 5.78 -6.02 1.30
N ASN A 38 5.28 -7.18 0.90
CA ASN A 38 5.71 -8.46 1.47
C ASN A 38 7.17 -8.81 1.12
N ILE A 39 7.65 -8.40 -0.06
CA ILE A 39 9.02 -8.69 -0.52
C ILE A 39 10.10 -8.06 0.39
N PRO A 40 10.14 -6.73 0.59
CA PRO A 40 11.12 -6.11 1.48
C PRO A 40 10.87 -6.43 2.96
N ALA A 41 9.63 -6.76 3.36
CA ALA A 41 9.35 -7.22 4.72
C ALA A 41 10.02 -8.56 5.06
N GLN A 42 10.34 -9.40 4.06
CA GLN A 42 11.13 -10.63 4.28
C GLN A 42 12.60 -10.34 4.56
N HIS A 43 13.10 -9.13 4.29
CA HIS A 43 14.51 -8.81 4.49
C HIS A 43 14.84 -8.76 6.01
N PRO A 44 15.90 -9.44 6.47
CA PRO A 44 16.19 -9.58 7.90
C PRO A 44 16.40 -8.23 8.61
N ALA A 45 16.86 -7.21 7.90
CA ALA A 45 17.07 -5.85 8.42
C ALA A 45 15.84 -4.94 8.39
N VAL A 46 14.69 -5.38 7.86
CA VAL A 46 13.47 -4.56 7.74
C VAL A 46 12.46 -4.97 8.83
N SER A 47 12.01 -4.00 9.60
CA SER A 47 11.00 -4.17 10.65
C SER A 47 9.58 -4.00 10.11
N ILE A 48 9.37 -2.98 9.28
CA ILE A 48 8.08 -2.63 8.69
C ILE A 48 8.35 -2.14 7.27
N ALA A 49 7.51 -2.55 6.33
CA ALA A 49 7.48 -2.00 4.98
C ALA A 49 6.09 -1.45 4.68
N ALA A 50 6.03 -0.34 3.95
CA ALA A 50 4.81 0.24 3.41
C ALA A 50 5.09 0.72 1.99
N VAL A 51 4.15 0.53 1.07
CA VAL A 51 4.26 1.00 -0.31
C VAL A 51 3.05 1.88 -0.61
N ILE A 52 3.30 3.04 -1.20
CA ILE A 52 2.26 3.96 -1.65
C ILE A 52 2.51 4.34 -3.11
N GLY A 53 1.46 4.49 -3.90
CA GLY A 53 1.55 5.14 -5.20
C GLY A 53 1.85 6.63 -5.06
N VAL A 54 2.80 7.13 -5.84
CA VAL A 54 3.06 8.56 -6.02
C VAL A 54 2.93 8.92 -7.50
N PRO A 55 2.46 10.13 -7.85
CA PRO A 55 2.40 10.55 -9.25
C PRO A 55 3.81 10.64 -9.86
N ASP A 56 3.94 10.17 -11.10
CA ASP A 56 5.18 10.23 -11.89
C ASP A 56 4.89 10.78 -13.29
N ASP A 57 5.81 11.59 -13.82
CA ASP A 57 5.62 12.30 -15.10
C ASP A 57 5.70 11.38 -16.32
N ILE A 58 6.28 10.18 -16.19
CA ILE A 58 6.48 9.22 -17.28
C ILE A 58 5.47 8.07 -17.17
N GLU A 59 5.42 7.44 -16.00
CA GLU A 59 4.63 6.22 -15.77
C GLU A 59 3.22 6.52 -15.21
N GLY A 60 2.89 7.79 -14.96
CA GLY A 60 1.64 8.26 -14.38
C GLY A 60 1.60 8.10 -12.85
N GLU A 61 1.89 6.89 -12.35
CA GLU A 61 1.95 6.59 -10.93
C GLU A 61 3.01 5.51 -10.65
N VAL A 62 3.89 5.71 -9.67
CA VAL A 62 4.92 4.74 -9.29
C VAL A 62 4.81 4.36 -7.83
N GLY A 63 5.06 3.09 -7.51
CA GLY A 63 5.07 2.61 -6.12
C GLY A 63 6.34 3.05 -5.40
N TRP A 64 6.19 3.89 -4.36
CA TRP A 64 7.27 4.28 -3.46
C TRP A 64 7.26 3.43 -2.18
N ALA A 65 8.35 2.72 -1.92
CA ALA A 65 8.50 1.89 -0.73
C ALA A 65 9.19 2.65 0.42
N PHE A 66 8.56 2.63 1.59
CA PHE A 66 9.10 3.13 2.85
C PHE A 66 9.44 1.95 3.75
N LEU A 67 10.70 1.88 4.18
CA LEU A 67 11.21 0.78 5.00
C LEU A 67 11.68 1.30 6.36
N MET A 68 11.21 0.66 7.41
CA MET A 68 11.74 0.85 8.75
C MET A 68 12.80 -0.22 9.01
N LYS A 69 14.03 0.17 9.35
CA LYS A 69 15.07 -0.78 9.75
C LYS A 69 14.74 -1.40 11.12
N LYS A 70 15.15 -2.65 11.35
CA LYS A 70 15.11 -3.26 12.68
C LYS A 70 16.14 -2.59 13.59
N THR A 71 15.74 -2.34 14.84
CA THR A 71 16.64 -1.82 15.88
C THR A 71 17.83 -2.76 16.04
N GLY A 72 19.05 -2.25 15.84
CA GLY A 72 20.28 -3.04 15.93
C GLY A 72 20.75 -3.72 14.65
N SER A 73 20.04 -3.60 13.52
CA SER A 73 20.60 -3.98 12.22
C SER A 73 21.63 -2.93 11.78
N GLY A 74 22.91 -3.24 11.97
CA GLY A 74 24.03 -2.41 11.55
C GLY A 74 23.99 -2.06 10.05
N THR A 75 24.76 -1.04 9.68
CA THR A 75 25.01 -0.61 8.29
C THR A 75 25.81 -1.66 7.53
#